data_AF-K3Y1E8-F1
#
_entry.id   AF-K3Y1E8-F1
#
_cell.length_a   1.000
_cell.length_b   1.000
_cell.length_c   1.000
_cell.angle_alpha   90.00
_cell.angle_beta   90.00
_cell.angle_gamma   90.00
#
_symmetry.space_group_name_H-M   'P 1'
#
loop_
_entity.id
_entity.type
_entity.pdbx_description
1 polymer ?
#
loop_
_entity_poly.entity_id
_entity_poly.type
_entity_poly.pdbx_seq_one_letter_code
_entity_poly.pdbx_strand_id
1 'polypeptide(L)'
;VDKEADQKLADSRFAELALKRYNKNKNNKVKYALIEAIADAVMFEASGLYRHVNFYAKAKNGPKKNDGKVLVFAELHQIGYRPNAMALTCFRLLDENNQLYQDKGHCYACSDRIKHPDGSCYKAGHFASICYYHNN
;
A
#
# COMPACT_ATOMS: atom_id res chain seq x y z
N VAL A 1 -0.36 -25.65 8.62
CA VAL A 1 0.20 -24.30 8.39
C VAL A 1 -0.95 -23.33 8.57
N ASP A 2 -0.82 -22.41 9.53
CA ASP A 2 -1.85 -21.40 9.82
C ASP A 2 -1.74 -20.24 8.82
N LYS A 3 -2.49 -20.37 7.72
CA LYS A 3 -2.48 -19.42 6.60
C LYS A 3 -2.91 -18.00 7.03
N GLU A 4 -3.69 -17.87 8.10
CA GLU A 4 -4.17 -16.58 8.58
C GLU A 4 -3.08 -15.84 9.37
N ALA A 5 -2.35 -16.56 10.22
CA ALA A 5 -1.21 -16.01 10.94
C ALA A 5 -0.09 -15.55 9.98
N ASP A 6 0.19 -16.35 8.94
CA ASP A 6 1.18 -16.01 7.92
C ASP A 6 0.80 -14.73 7.13
N GLN A 7 -0.49 -14.56 6.83
CA GLN A 7 -1.00 -13.37 6.14
C GLN A 7 -0.89 -12.12 7.02
N LYS A 8 -1.31 -12.19 8.29
CA LYS A 8 -1.19 -11.06 9.23
C LYS A 8 0.26 -10.62 9.44
N LEU A 9 1.18 -11.58 9.45
CA LEU A 9 2.62 -11.31 9.51
C LEU A 9 3.11 -10.59 8.25
N ALA A 10 2.66 -11.02 7.07
CA ALA A 10 2.99 -10.35 5.81
C ALA A 10 2.46 -8.91 5.75
N ASP A 11 1.19 -8.69 6.13
CA ASP A 11 0.54 -7.38 6.17
C ASP A 11 1.34 -6.41 7.05
N SER A 12 1.70 -6.86 8.26
CA SER A 12 2.48 -6.07 9.22
C SER A 12 3.87 -5.73 8.67
N ARG A 13 4.56 -6.71 8.09
CA ARG A 13 5.90 -6.52 7.50
C ARG A 13 5.90 -5.44 6.42
N PHE A 14 4.92 -5.45 5.52
CA PHE A 14 4.88 -4.49 4.41
C PHE A 14 4.38 -3.11 4.84
N ALA A 15 3.48 -3.03 5.81
CA ALA A 15 3.10 -1.76 6.43
C ALA A 15 4.31 -1.08 7.10
N GLU A 16 5.10 -1.83 7.87
CA GLU A 16 6.35 -1.32 8.47
C GLU A 16 7.37 -0.89 7.41
N LEU A 17 7.52 -1.66 6.33
CA LEU A 17 8.43 -1.32 5.25
C LEU A 17 8.02 -0.01 4.57
N ALA A 18 6.73 0.17 4.26
CA ALA A 18 6.21 1.41 3.69
C ALA A 18 6.50 2.61 4.59
N LEU A 19 6.21 2.50 5.90
CA LEU A 19 6.53 3.52 6.88
C LEU A 19 8.02 3.82 6.98
N LYS A 20 8.87 2.79 7.00
CA LYS A 20 10.33 2.95 7.04
C LYS A 20 10.82 3.75 5.83
N ARG A 21 10.32 3.44 4.62
CA ARG A 21 10.67 4.15 3.39
C ARG A 21 10.19 5.60 3.43
N TYR A 22 8.92 5.83 3.79
CA TYR A 22 8.33 7.16 3.91
C TYR A 22 9.09 8.01 4.93
N ASN A 23 9.34 7.47 6.12
CA ASN A 23 9.98 8.17 7.21
C ASN A 23 11.46 8.46 6.93
N LYS A 24 12.17 7.64 6.15
CA LYS A 24 13.57 7.88 5.77
C LYS A 24 13.73 9.11 4.86
N ASN A 25 12.70 9.48 4.09
CA ASN A 25 12.76 10.66 3.24
C ASN A 25 12.76 11.95 4.09
N LYS A 26 13.84 12.74 4.03
CA LYS A 26 13.99 13.98 4.81
C LYS A 26 12.95 15.05 4.45
N ASN A 27 12.39 15.01 3.25
CA ASN A 27 11.39 15.98 2.79
C ASN A 27 10.02 15.77 3.46
N ASN A 28 9.75 14.57 3.98
CA ASN A 28 8.53 14.28 4.72
C ASN A 28 8.64 14.81 6.15
N LYS A 29 8.10 16.01 6.41
CA LYS A 29 8.22 16.70 7.71
C LYS A 29 7.57 15.91 8.86
N VAL A 30 6.37 15.38 8.62
CA VAL A 30 5.66 14.51 9.56
C VAL A 30 6.08 13.07 9.33
N LYS A 31 6.43 12.37 10.41
CA LYS A 31 6.75 10.95 10.44
C LYS A 31 5.61 10.18 11.09
N TYR A 32 5.48 8.92 10.76
CA TYR A 32 4.38 8.08 11.24
C TYR A 32 4.87 6.81 11.93
N ALA A 33 4.10 6.33 12.90
CA ALA A 33 4.23 5.02 13.54
C ALA A 33 3.08 4.12 13.10
N LEU A 34 3.34 2.82 12.96
CA LEU A 34 2.30 1.84 12.71
C LEU A 34 1.43 1.70 13.96
N ILE A 35 0.11 1.69 13.78
CA ILE A 35 -0.84 1.25 14.81
C ILE A 35 -1.26 -0.18 14.51
N GLU A 36 -1.73 -0.43 13.28
CA GLU A 36 -2.34 -1.69 12.88
C GLU A 36 -2.22 -1.87 11.37
N ALA A 37 -1.82 -3.05 10.91
CA ALA A 37 -1.90 -3.41 9.49
C ALA A 37 -3.29 -3.98 9.18
N ILE A 38 -3.86 -3.61 8.03
CA ILE A 38 -5.22 -4.02 7.66
C ILE A 38 -5.16 -5.16 6.63
N ALA A 39 -4.46 -4.93 5.51
CA ALA A 39 -4.35 -5.89 4.43
C ALA A 39 -3.21 -5.51 3.48
N ASP A 40 -2.62 -6.52 2.86
CA ASP A 40 -1.82 -6.39 1.63
C ASP A 40 -2.47 -7.13 0.44
N ALA A 41 -2.14 -6.67 -0.76
CA ALA A 41 -2.49 -7.33 -2.01
C ALA A 41 -1.30 -7.30 -2.95
N VAL A 42 -1.01 -8.42 -3.60
CA VAL A 42 0.12 -8.59 -4.51
C VAL A 42 -0.35 -8.54 -5.94
N MET A 43 0.37 -7.82 -6.78
CA MET A 43 0.14 -7.72 -8.21
C MET A 43 1.41 -8.02 -8.97
N PHE A 44 1.27 -8.69 -10.10
CA PHE A 44 2.34 -8.90 -11.06
C PHE A 44 2.03 -8.07 -12.30
N GLU A 45 2.86 -7.08 -12.55
CA GLU A 45 2.82 -6.22 -13.73
C GLU A 45 4.05 -6.50 -14.59
N ALA A 46 4.05 -6.00 -15.84
CA ALA A 46 5.20 -6.14 -16.74
C ALA A 46 6.51 -5.57 -16.13
N SER A 47 6.40 -4.53 -15.30
CA SER A 47 7.52 -3.89 -14.58
C SER A 47 7.91 -4.60 -13.28
N GLY A 48 7.27 -5.72 -12.94
CA GLY A 48 7.59 -6.55 -11.77
C GLY A 48 6.46 -6.63 -10.74
N LEU A 49 6.83 -7.00 -9.52
CA LEU A 49 5.88 -7.22 -8.42
C LEU A 49 5.55 -5.90 -7.72
N TYR A 50 4.26 -5.64 -7.56
CA TYR A 50 3.72 -4.54 -6.78
C TYR A 50 2.93 -5.06 -5.59
N ARG A 51 2.86 -4.24 -4.54
CA ARG A 51 1.98 -4.47 -3.40
C ARG A 51 1.22 -3.21 -3.06
N HIS A 52 -0.08 -3.35 -2.89
CA HIS A 52 -0.90 -2.35 -2.21
C HIS A 52 -1.06 -2.76 -0.76
N VAL A 53 -1.00 -1.78 0.14
CA VAL A 53 -1.07 -2.02 1.58
C VAL A 53 -1.94 -0.96 2.22
N ASN A 54 -2.87 -1.38 3.07
CA ASN A 54 -3.53 -0.51 4.01
C ASN A 54 -3.09 -0.77 5.45
N PHE A 55 -2.96 0.31 6.20
CA PHE A 55 -2.66 0.27 7.62
C PHE A 55 -3.12 1.57 8.30
N TYR A 56 -3.39 1.48 9.60
CA TYR A 56 -3.54 2.64 10.45
C TYR A 56 -2.19 3.11 10.96
N ALA A 57 -1.99 4.43 10.91
CA ALA A 57 -0.79 5.06 11.43
C ALA A 57 -1.10 6.24 12.33
N LYS A 58 -0.14 6.63 13.15
CA LYS A 58 -0.19 7.84 13.99
C LYS A 58 1.03 8.70 13.71
N ALA A 59 0.84 10.02 13.66
CA ALA A 59 1.96 10.95 13.55
C ALA A 59 2.87 10.87 14.79
N LYS A 60 4.18 10.78 14.58
CA LYS A 60 5.22 10.85 15.63
C LYS A 60 5.57 12.29 16.00
N ASN A 61 5.53 13.17 15.02
CA ASN A 61 5.92 14.58 15.12
C ASN A 61 5.03 15.41 14.19
N GLY A 62 3.92 15.92 14.72
CA GLY A 62 2.95 16.73 13.98
C GLY A 62 2.06 17.54 14.93
N PRO A 63 1.19 18.42 14.40
CA PRO A 63 0.25 19.17 15.22
C PRO A 63 -0.70 18.22 15.97
N LYS A 64 -0.78 18.34 17.29
CA LYS A 64 -1.64 17.51 18.17
C LYS A 64 -3.12 17.49 17.79
N LYS A 65 -3.59 18.41 16.94
CA LYS A 65 -4.97 18.47 16.46
C LYS A 65 -5.38 17.25 15.60
N ASN A 66 -4.40 16.45 15.16
CA ASN A 66 -4.62 15.20 14.41
C ASN A 66 -4.07 13.96 15.16
N ASP A 67 -4.12 13.93 16.50
CA ASP A 67 -3.67 12.78 17.30
C ASP A 67 -4.47 11.48 17.08
N GLY A 68 -5.48 11.51 16.19
CA GLY A 68 -6.23 10.36 15.73
C GLY A 68 -5.44 9.41 14.83
N LYS A 69 -5.88 8.15 14.79
CA LYS A 69 -5.39 7.17 13.82
C LYS A 69 -5.79 7.62 12.41
N VAL A 70 -4.86 7.57 11.47
CA VAL A 70 -5.11 7.86 10.05
C VAL A 70 -4.99 6.58 9.24
N LEU A 71 -5.94 6.35 8.34
CA LEU A 71 -5.83 5.27 7.37
C LEU A 71 -4.82 5.67 6.29
N VAL A 72 -3.93 4.75 5.93
CA VAL A 72 -2.89 4.96 4.94
C VAL A 72 -3.03 3.94 3.82
N PHE A 73 -2.92 4.42 2.59
CA PHE A 73 -2.61 3.60 1.43
C PHE A 73 -1.14 3.76 1.04
N ALA A 74 -0.48 2.65 0.76
CA ALA A 74 0.86 2.64 0.21
C ALA A 74 0.99 1.66 -0.95
N GLU A 75 1.76 2.05 -1.96
CA GLU A 75 2.20 1.17 -3.04
C GLU A 75 3.70 0.91 -2.90
N LEU A 76 4.06 -0.36 -2.94
CA LEU A 76 5.42 -0.85 -2.91
C LEU A 76 5.73 -1.57 -4.24
N HIS A 77 6.84 -1.19 -4.89
CA HIS A 77 7.33 -1.83 -6.11
C HIS A 77 8.63 -2.58 -5.83
N GLN A 78 8.71 -3.84 -6.23
CA GLN A 78 9.93 -4.64 -6.08
C GLN A 78 11.03 -4.14 -7.03
N ILE A 79 12.18 -3.78 -6.47
CA ILE A 79 13.39 -3.40 -7.19
C ILE A 79 14.42 -4.52 -7.05
N GLY A 80 14.73 -5.17 -8.18
CA GLY A 80 15.69 -6.25 -8.25
C GLY A 80 15.18 -7.56 -7.62
N TYR A 81 16.10 -8.49 -7.38
CA TYR A 81 15.76 -9.88 -7.07
C TYR A 81 15.55 -10.18 -5.58
N ARG A 82 15.81 -9.23 -4.67
CA ARG A 82 15.65 -9.48 -3.23
C ARG A 82 14.20 -9.25 -2.80
N PRO A 83 13.55 -10.20 -2.09
CA PRO A 83 12.14 -10.09 -1.70
C PRO A 83 11.75 -8.82 -0.90
N ASN A 84 12.70 -8.24 -0.17
CA ASN A 84 12.49 -7.03 0.64
C ASN A 84 13.00 -5.74 -0.01
N ALA A 85 13.54 -5.81 -1.23
CA ALA A 85 14.01 -4.65 -1.95
C ALA A 85 12.84 -3.90 -2.61
N MET A 86 11.86 -3.51 -1.80
CA MET A 86 10.70 -2.75 -2.28
C MET A 86 10.96 -1.25 -2.17
N ALA A 87 10.73 -0.50 -3.26
CA ALA A 87 10.62 0.94 -3.24
C ALA A 87 9.18 1.37 -2.93
N LEU A 88 9.05 2.49 -2.24
CA LEU A 88 7.76 3.15 -2.01
C LEU A 88 7.46 4.05 -3.19
N THR A 89 6.43 3.73 -3.95
CA THR A 89 5.99 4.50 -5.14
C THR A 89 4.79 5.38 -4.83
N CYS A 90 3.97 5.00 -3.85
CA CYS A 90 2.85 5.81 -3.36
C CYS A 90 2.76 5.75 -1.83
N PHE A 91 2.39 6.87 -1.20
CA PHE A 91 2.00 6.94 0.21
C PHE A 91 0.97 8.05 0.40
N ARG A 92 -0.25 7.68 0.75
CA ARG A 92 -1.39 8.60 0.88
C ARG A 92 -2.13 8.36 2.17
N LEU A 93 -2.38 9.44 2.89
CA LEU A 93 -3.36 9.45 3.98
C LEU A 93 -4.74 9.49 3.34
N LEU A 94 -5.63 8.61 3.78
CA LEU A 94 -7.01 8.57 3.33
C LEU A 94 -7.89 9.25 4.38
N ASP A 95 -8.49 10.38 4.02
CA ASP A 95 -9.56 11.01 4.80
C ASP A 95 -10.93 10.50 4.32
N GLU A 96 -11.99 10.73 5.10
CA GLU A 96 -13.35 10.27 4.77
C GLU A 96 -13.85 10.75 3.39
N ASN A 97 -13.31 11.86 2.87
CA ASN A 97 -13.67 12.41 1.55
C ASN A 97 -12.80 11.84 0.40
N ASN A 98 -11.61 11.34 0.71
CA ASN A 98 -10.64 10.73 -0.20
C ASN A 98 -10.62 9.20 -0.11
N GLN A 99 -11.48 8.61 0.74
CA GLN A 99 -11.76 7.18 0.78
C GLN A 99 -12.73 6.83 -0.35
N LEU A 100 -12.19 6.62 -1.55
CA LEU A 100 -12.99 6.10 -2.64
C LEU A 100 -13.15 4.58 -2.42
N TYR A 101 -14.34 4.19 -1.94
CA TYR A 101 -14.77 2.79 -1.84
C TYR A 101 -14.86 2.12 -3.23
N GLN A 102 -14.89 2.92 -4.28
CA GLN A 102 -14.82 2.51 -5.67
C GLN A 102 -13.80 3.40 -6.35
N ASP A 103 -12.63 2.82 -6.54
CA ASP A 103 -11.66 3.31 -7.52
C ASP A 103 -12.37 3.52 -8.86
N LYS A 104 -12.49 4.77 -9.31
CA LYS A 104 -12.95 5.07 -10.67
C LYS A 104 -11.98 4.54 -11.74
N GLY A 105 -10.82 3.97 -11.34
CA GLY A 105 -9.81 3.29 -12.17
C GLY A 105 -9.58 1.79 -11.89
N HIS A 106 -10.49 1.12 -11.18
CA HIS A 106 -10.54 -0.34 -10.95
C HIS A 106 -9.19 -1.08 -10.74
N CYS A 107 -8.59 -0.94 -9.56
CA CYS A 107 -7.54 -1.84 -9.09
C CYS A 107 -8.03 -3.30 -9.08
N TYR A 108 -7.61 -4.10 -10.07
CA TYR A 108 -8.18 -5.45 -10.30
C TYR A 108 -7.84 -6.48 -9.21
N ALA A 109 -6.83 -6.24 -8.38
CA ALA A 109 -6.28 -7.23 -7.45
C ALA A 109 -6.68 -7.02 -5.97
N CYS A 110 -7.27 -5.88 -5.63
CA CYS A 110 -7.39 -5.46 -4.24
C CYS A 110 -8.76 -5.71 -3.58
N SER A 111 -9.79 -6.03 -4.38
CA SER A 111 -11.17 -6.14 -3.89
C SER A 111 -11.59 -4.92 -3.05
N ASP A 112 -12.61 -5.08 -2.22
CA ASP A 112 -13.07 -4.20 -1.16
C ASP A 112 -12.17 -4.14 0.09
N ARG A 113 -11.20 -5.07 0.19
CA ARG A 113 -10.29 -5.25 1.34
C ARG A 113 -9.27 -4.11 1.49
N ILE A 114 -8.87 -3.50 0.37
CA ILE A 114 -7.96 -2.35 0.36
C ILE A 114 -8.70 -1.14 -0.22
N LYS A 115 -8.65 -0.02 0.50
CA LYS A 115 -9.11 1.30 0.09
C LYS A 115 -7.99 2.03 -0.63
N HIS A 116 -8.33 2.65 -1.77
CA HIS A 116 -7.38 3.34 -2.63
C HIS A 116 -7.61 4.86 -2.60
N PRO A 117 -6.55 5.65 -2.81
CA PRO A 117 -6.67 7.03 -3.27
C PRO A 117 -7.05 7.04 -4.76
N ASP A 118 -7.13 8.25 -5.34
CA ASP A 118 -7.26 8.41 -6.80
C ASP A 118 -6.17 7.63 -7.57
N GLY A 119 -6.57 7.00 -8.68
CA GLY A 119 -5.73 6.11 -9.48
C GLY A 119 -4.43 6.74 -9.97
N SER A 120 -4.39 8.06 -10.18
CA SER A 120 -3.17 8.76 -10.59
C SER A 120 -2.02 8.69 -9.57
N CYS A 121 -2.30 8.29 -8.33
CA CYS A 121 -1.34 8.29 -7.24
C CYS A 121 -0.44 7.06 -7.19
N TYR A 122 -0.82 5.97 -7.86
CA TYR A 122 -0.12 4.69 -7.82
C TYR A 122 0.00 4.10 -9.23
N LYS A 123 0.85 3.09 -9.43
CA LYS A 123 1.27 2.63 -10.75
C LYS A 123 0.61 1.35 -11.22
N ALA A 124 0.37 0.40 -10.32
CA ALA A 124 -0.08 -0.95 -10.63
C ALA A 124 -1.56 -1.17 -10.35
N GLY A 125 -2.16 -2.15 -11.02
CA GLY A 125 -3.55 -2.52 -10.78
C GLY A 125 -4.57 -1.81 -11.67
N HIS A 126 -4.20 -0.79 -12.45
CA HIS A 126 -5.13 -0.04 -13.31
C HIS A 126 -5.70 -0.85 -14.48
N PHE A 127 -4.95 -1.84 -14.97
CA PHE A 127 -5.37 -2.68 -16.08
C PHE A 127 -4.96 -4.13 -15.80
N ALA A 128 -5.92 -5.05 -15.83
CA ALA A 128 -5.58 -6.46 -15.88
C ALA A 128 -4.98 -6.73 -17.28
N SER A 129 -3.66 -6.88 -17.37
CA SER A 129 -3.04 -7.36 -18.61
C SER A 129 -3.58 -8.77 -18.89
N ILE A 130 -4.48 -8.91 -19.87
CA ILE A 130 -5.07 -10.19 -20.32
C ILE A 130 -4.03 -11.07 -21.04
N CYS A 131 -2.74 -10.71 -21.04
CA CYS A 131 -1.71 -11.41 -21.82
C CYS A 131 -1.36 -12.83 -21.36
N TYR A 132 -2.06 -13.43 -20.38
CA TYR A 132 -1.85 -14.83 -19.98
C TYR A 132 -2.81 -15.85 -20.62
N TYR A 133 -3.69 -15.43 -21.54
CA TYR A 133 -4.47 -16.35 -22.37
C TYR A 133 -4.40 -15.96 -23.85
N HIS A 134 -3.26 -16.25 -24.49
CA HIS A 134 -3.27 -16.67 -25.90
C HIS A 134 -2.79 -18.11 -25.94
N ASN A 135 -3.75 -19.03 -25.85
CA ASN A 135 -3.56 -20.38 -26.37
C ASN A 135 -3.38 -20.25 -27.88
N ASN A 136 -2.22 -20.68 -28.38
CA ASN A 136 -2.07 -21.29 -29.70
C ASN A 136 -1.11 -22.47 -29.55
#